data_AF-A0A5J5G3R4-F1
#
_entry.id   AF-A0A5J5G3R4-F1
#
_cell.length_a   1.000
_cell.length_b   1.000
_cell.length_c   1.000
_cell.angle_alpha   90.00
_cell.angle_beta   90.00
_cell.angle_gamma   90.00
#
_symmetry.space_group_name_H-M   'P 1'
#
loop_
_entity.id
_entity.type
_entity.pdbx_description
1 polymer ?
#
loop_
_entity_poly.entity_id
_entity_poly.type
_entity_poly.pdbx_seq_one_letter_code
_entity_poly.pdbx_strand_id
1 'polypeptide(L)'
;MITLIGTVVTLVGAGITIWQSREARNYKNQLKFDVRKISLTNVSERLKRAQDEIRRLPTSPQGAQRGTKTSDLIHKTKEYFDVALGTLDAKGPDADIRQLIVDAQKNLNSYETDWHSCNPNPQDVHDLQAKIQDAISAMNSTIYKIEGKA
;
A
#
# COMPACT_ATOMS: atom_id res chain seq x y z
N MET A 1 -48.07 -7.69 -39.73
CA MET A 1 -47.64 -6.44 -39.05
C MET A 1 -47.18 -6.63 -37.61
N ILE A 2 -47.73 -7.58 -36.85
CA ILE A 2 -47.39 -7.79 -35.42
C ILE A 2 -45.91 -8.20 -35.21
N THR A 3 -45.33 -9.01 -36.10
CA THR A 3 -43.95 -9.50 -36.02
C THR A 3 -42.90 -8.39 -36.18
N LEU A 4 -43.15 -7.42 -37.08
CA LEU A 4 -42.24 -6.31 -37.36
C LEU A 4 -42.14 -5.34 -36.16
N ILE A 5 -43.26 -5.11 -35.49
CA ILE A 5 -43.33 -4.26 -34.28
C ILE A 5 -42.59 -4.93 -33.12
N GLY A 6 -42.75 -6.25 -32.95
CA GLY A 6 -42.03 -7.02 -31.93
C GLY A 6 -40.51 -6.94 -32.10
N THR A 7 -40.00 -7.10 -33.33
CA THR A 7 -38.56 -7.02 -33.61
C THR A 7 -37.96 -5.65 -33.30
N VAL A 8 -38.67 -4.57 -33.61
CA VAL A 8 -38.23 -3.19 -33.31
C VAL A 8 -38.14 -2.97 -31.80
N VAL A 9 -39.14 -3.41 -31.03
CA VAL A 9 -39.14 -3.28 -29.56
C VAL A 9 -37.98 -4.08 -28.94
N THR A 10 -37.69 -5.28 -29.45
CA THR A 10 -36.55 -6.10 -28.98
C THR A 10 -35.20 -5.43 -29.25
N LEU A 11 -35.02 -4.83 -30.44
CA LEU A 11 -33.78 -4.12 -30.79
C LEU A 11 -33.55 -2.88 -29.92
N VAL A 12 -34.61 -2.10 -29.66
CA VAL A 12 -34.55 -0.94 -28.76
C VAL A 12 -34.25 -1.39 -27.33
N GLY A 13 -34.89 -2.45 -26.85
CA GLY A 13 -34.62 -3.03 -25.54
C GLY A 13 -33.16 -3.49 -25.38
N ALA A 14 -32.64 -4.22 -26.37
CA ALA A 14 -31.24 -4.67 -26.38
C ALA A 14 -30.25 -3.48 -26.39
N GLY A 15 -30.56 -2.42 -27.12
CA GLY A 15 -29.77 -1.18 -27.12
C GLY A 15 -29.68 -0.52 -25.74
N ILE A 16 -30.81 -0.41 -25.03
CA ILE A 16 -30.86 0.14 -23.67
C ILE A 16 -30.06 -0.74 -22.70
N THR A 17 -30.18 -2.07 -22.79
CA THR A 17 -29.42 -3.00 -21.94
C THR A 17 -27.92 -2.90 -22.17
N ILE A 18 -27.47 -2.76 -23.43
CA ILE A 18 -26.05 -2.57 -23.75
C ILE A 18 -25.54 -1.25 -23.16
N TRP A 19 -26.33 -0.17 -23.26
CA TRP A 19 -25.96 1.13 -22.71
C TRP A 19 -25.85 1.07 -21.17
N GLN A 20 -26.85 0.51 -20.48
CA GLN A 20 -26.81 0.32 -19.03
C GLN A 20 -25.62 -0.55 -18.60
N SER A 21 -25.29 -1.60 -19.35
CA SER A 21 -24.14 -2.46 -19.05
C SER A 21 -22.81 -1.72 -19.20
N ARG A 22 -22.69 -0.85 -20.21
CA ARG A 22 -21.50 0.00 -20.40
C ARG A 22 -21.36 1.01 -19.26
N GLU A 23 -22.44 1.68 -18.89
CA GLU A 23 -22.44 2.66 -17.81
C GLU A 23 -22.11 2.02 -16.45
N ALA A 24 -22.73 0.89 -16.14
CA ALA A 24 -22.44 0.14 -14.92
C ALA A 24 -20.99 -0.36 -14.85
N ARG A 25 -20.39 -0.74 -16.00
CA ARG A 25 -18.97 -1.09 -16.07
C ARG A 25 -18.06 0.11 -15.82
N ASN A 26 -18.38 1.27 -16.40
CA ASN A 26 -17.62 2.50 -16.18
C ASN A 26 -17.66 2.92 -14.71
N TYR A 27 -18.86 2.95 -14.12
CA TYR A 27 -19.03 3.28 -12.70
C TYR A 27 -18.28 2.30 -11.78
N LYS A 28 -18.39 0.99 -12.04
CA LYS A 28 -17.65 -0.03 -11.28
C LYS A 28 -16.14 0.15 -11.38
N ASN A 29 -15.63 0.54 -12.55
CA ASN A 29 -14.21 0.77 -12.75
C ASN A 29 -13.74 2.02 -12.00
N GLN A 30 -14.49 3.13 -12.06
CA GLN A 30 -14.20 4.35 -11.30
C GLN A 30 -14.17 4.08 -9.80
N LEU A 31 -15.20 3.40 -9.26
CA LEU A 31 -15.24 3.02 -7.85
C LEU A 31 -14.03 2.16 -7.45
N LYS A 32 -13.62 1.22 -8.32
CA LYS A 32 -12.43 0.40 -8.07
C LYS A 32 -11.14 1.24 -8.02
N PHE A 33 -11.00 2.24 -8.89
CA PHE A 33 -9.85 3.14 -8.88
C PHE A 33 -9.85 4.04 -7.65
N ASP A 34 -11.01 4.58 -7.25
CA ASP A 34 -11.14 5.43 -6.07
C ASP A 34 -10.83 4.68 -4.78
N VAL A 35 -11.39 3.47 -4.62
CA VAL A 35 -11.09 2.62 -3.46
C VAL A 35 -9.61 2.28 -3.43
N ARG A 36 -9.01 1.91 -4.57
CA ARG A 36 -7.56 1.63 -4.65
C ARG A 36 -6.73 2.87 -4.28
N LYS A 37 -7.11 4.06 -4.76
CA LYS A 37 -6.45 5.32 -4.42
C LYS A 37 -6.50 5.58 -2.92
N ILE A 38 -7.69 5.46 -2.30
CA ILE A 38 -7.87 5.64 -0.86
C ILE A 38 -6.98 4.66 -0.08
N SER A 39 -6.97 3.39 -0.46
CA SER A 39 -6.13 2.37 0.16
C SER A 39 -4.64 2.73 0.06
N LEU A 40 -4.16 3.10 -1.13
CA LEU A 40 -2.77 3.48 -1.34
C LEU A 40 -2.37 4.74 -0.56
N THR A 41 -3.22 5.77 -0.54
CA THR A 41 -2.99 7.00 0.24
C THR A 41 -2.88 6.68 1.72
N ASN A 42 -3.81 5.88 2.25
CA ASN A 42 -3.84 5.53 3.66
C ASN A 42 -2.61 4.71 4.08
N VAL A 43 -2.18 3.76 3.23
CA VAL A 43 -0.95 3.00 3.49
C VAL A 43 0.28 3.91 3.38
N SER A 44 0.36 4.80 2.39
CA SER A 44 1.46 5.76 2.25
C SER A 44 1.63 6.63 3.50
N GLU A 45 0.53 7.14 4.07
CA GLU A 45 0.57 7.90 5.33
C GLU A 45 1.08 7.08 6.51
N ARG A 46 0.67 5.81 6.63
CA ARG A 46 1.17 4.90 7.67
C ARG A 46 2.65 4.60 7.50
N LEU A 47 3.11 4.38 6.27
CA LEU A 47 4.53 4.17 6.00
C LEU A 47 5.36 5.41 6.30
N LYS A 48 4.84 6.63 6.09
CA LYS A 48 5.50 7.87 6.54
C LYS A 48 5.66 7.91 8.06
N ARG A 49 4.61 7.52 8.81
CA ARG A 49 4.70 7.42 10.28
C ARG A 49 5.70 6.33 10.70
N ALA A 50 5.72 5.19 10.01
CA ALA A 50 6.70 4.14 10.23
C ALA A 50 8.13 4.66 9.97
N GLN A 51 8.35 5.44 8.91
CA GLN A 51 9.64 6.06 8.60
C GLN A 51 10.11 6.98 9.73
N ASP A 52 9.21 7.75 10.33
CA ASP A 52 9.54 8.61 11.47
C ASP A 52 9.94 7.81 12.72
N GLU A 53 9.31 6.66 12.97
CA GLU A 53 9.73 5.77 14.06
C GLU A 53 11.07 5.08 13.74
N ILE A 54 11.30 4.67 12.49
CA ILE A 54 12.56 4.06 12.03
C ILE A 54 13.72 5.05 12.17
N ARG A 55 13.50 6.34 11.89
CA ARG A 55 14.51 7.40 12.07
C ARG A 55 14.95 7.58 13.53
N ARG A 56 14.12 7.15 14.48
CA ARG A 56 14.42 7.19 15.92
C ARG A 56 15.12 5.92 16.41
N LEU A 57 15.27 4.90 15.56
CA LEU A 57 15.97 3.68 15.95
C LEU A 57 17.46 3.98 16.19
N PRO A 58 18.01 3.55 17.34
CA PRO A 58 19.42 3.75 17.64
C PRO A 58 20.30 2.86 16.77
N THR A 59 21.34 3.42 16.18
CA THR A 59 22.34 2.67 15.40
C THR A 59 23.43 2.05 16.27
N SER A 60 23.44 2.34 17.58
CA SER A 60 24.37 1.75 18.54
C SER A 60 23.71 1.60 19.91
N PRO A 61 24.12 0.64 20.75
CA PRO A 61 23.58 0.48 22.10
C PRO A 61 23.80 1.72 22.99
N GLN A 62 24.87 2.47 22.73
CA GLN A 62 25.24 3.70 23.44
C GLN A 62 24.47 4.92 22.94
N GLY A 63 23.94 4.87 21.71
CA GLY A 63 23.14 5.91 21.08
C GLY A 63 21.65 5.85 21.44
N ALA A 64 21.21 4.85 22.21
CA ALA A 64 19.85 4.81 22.74
C ALA A 64 19.63 5.96 23.74
N GLN A 65 18.80 6.93 23.36
CA GLN A 65 18.39 7.99 24.28
C GLN A 65 17.73 7.39 25.52
N ARG A 66 18.16 7.85 26.71
CA ARG A 66 17.52 7.47 27.98
C ARG A 66 16.03 7.75 27.91
N GLY A 67 15.22 6.71 28.14
CA GLY A 67 13.75 6.78 28.14
C GLY A 67 13.08 6.32 26.84
N THR A 68 13.82 6.18 25.74
CA THR A 68 13.28 5.62 24.49
C THR A 68 13.38 4.10 24.53
N LYS A 69 12.22 3.42 24.56
CA LYS A 69 12.18 1.96 24.45
C LYS A 69 12.28 1.57 22.97
N THR A 70 13.46 1.14 22.54
CA THR A 70 13.70 0.64 21.17
C THR A 70 12.71 -0.47 20.79
N SER A 71 12.35 -1.32 21.75
CA SER A 71 11.31 -2.34 21.60
C SER A 71 9.95 -1.76 21.16
N ASP A 72 9.56 -0.62 21.74
CA ASP A 72 8.28 0.02 21.45
C ASP A 72 8.30 0.65 20.05
N LEU A 73 9.44 1.22 19.64
CA LEU A 73 9.63 1.73 18.27
C LEU A 73 9.53 0.60 17.23
N ILE A 74 10.21 -0.52 17.48
CA ILE A 74 10.15 -1.71 16.63
C ILE A 74 8.70 -2.22 16.56
N HIS A 75 8.03 -2.34 17.71
CA HIS A 75 6.67 -2.83 17.77
C HIS A 75 5.69 -1.95 16.98
N LYS A 76 5.73 -0.64 17.20
CA LYS A 76 4.90 0.32 16.42
C LYS A 76 5.18 0.25 14.92
N THR A 77 6.46 0.11 14.54
CA THR A 77 6.83 -0.02 13.13
C THR A 77 6.25 -1.29 12.51
N LYS A 78 6.28 -2.41 13.24
CA LYS A 78 5.63 -3.67 12.83
C LYS A 78 4.13 -3.52 12.67
N GLU A 79 3.45 -2.87 13.61
CA GLU A 79 1.99 -2.61 13.51
C GLU A 79 1.65 -1.85 12.22
N TYR A 80 2.44 -0.83 11.85
CA TYR A 80 2.23 -0.12 10.60
C TYR A 80 2.43 -1.01 9.37
N PHE A 81 3.42 -1.91 9.39
CA PHE A 81 3.65 -2.87 8.30
C PHE A 81 2.55 -3.90 8.20
N ASP A 82 2.07 -4.44 9.31
CA ASP A 82 1.01 -5.45 9.32
C ASP A 82 -0.29 -4.89 8.77
N VAL A 83 -0.65 -3.66 9.16
CA VAL A 83 -1.82 -2.97 8.59
C VAL A 83 -1.63 -2.70 7.09
N ALA A 84 -0.42 -2.30 6.66
CA ALA A 84 -0.11 -2.06 5.27
C ALA A 84 -0.23 -3.34 4.42
N LEU A 85 0.34 -4.45 4.90
CA LEU A 85 0.31 -5.75 4.24
C LEU A 85 -1.07 -6.41 4.26
N GLY A 86 -1.90 -6.09 5.24
CA GLY A 86 -3.31 -6.50 5.29
C GLY A 86 -4.21 -5.69 4.35
N THR A 87 -3.79 -4.48 3.98
CA THR A 87 -4.54 -3.60 3.06
C THR A 87 -4.17 -3.87 1.59
N LEU A 88 -2.90 -4.19 1.32
CA LEU A 88 -2.41 -4.43 -0.04
C LEU A 88 -2.59 -5.90 -0.43
N ASP A 89 -3.24 -6.12 -1.57
CA ASP A 89 -3.41 -7.46 -2.13
C ASP A 89 -2.06 -8.11 -2.46
N ALA A 90 -1.93 -9.41 -2.13
CA ALA A 90 -0.75 -10.20 -2.44
C ALA A 90 -0.55 -10.43 -3.95
N LYS A 91 -1.61 -10.28 -4.75
CA LYS A 91 -1.60 -10.44 -6.20
C LYS A 91 -2.30 -9.24 -6.81
N GLY A 92 -1.68 -8.61 -7.79
CA GLY A 92 -2.29 -7.50 -8.50
C GLY A 92 -1.29 -6.39 -8.81
N PRO A 93 -1.80 -5.20 -9.16
CA PRO A 93 -0.97 -4.11 -9.67
C PRO A 93 -0.13 -3.40 -8.59
N ASP A 94 -0.33 -3.74 -7.31
CA ASP A 94 0.40 -3.19 -6.16
C ASP A 94 1.33 -4.24 -5.51
N ALA A 95 1.50 -5.42 -6.14
CA ALA A 95 2.30 -6.51 -5.60
C ALA A 95 3.77 -6.12 -5.37
N ASP A 96 4.34 -5.32 -6.26
CA ASP A 96 5.73 -4.83 -6.13
C ASP A 96 5.89 -3.93 -4.91
N ILE A 97 4.92 -3.05 -4.66
CA ILE A 97 4.89 -2.17 -3.47
C ILE A 97 4.79 -3.02 -2.21
N ARG A 98 3.92 -4.03 -2.24
CA ARG A 98 3.78 -4.98 -1.13
C ARG A 98 5.09 -5.71 -0.87
N GLN A 99 5.82 -6.11 -1.91
CA GLN A 99 7.12 -6.78 -1.77
C GLN A 99 8.15 -5.88 -1.09
N LEU A 100 8.21 -4.58 -1.42
CA LEU A 100 9.10 -3.63 -0.74
C LEU A 100 8.82 -3.56 0.77
N ILE A 101 7.54 -3.60 1.17
CA ILE A 101 7.14 -3.59 2.59
C ILE A 101 7.53 -4.91 3.28
N VAL A 102 7.37 -6.06 2.60
CA VAL A 102 7.85 -7.36 3.11
C VAL A 102 9.36 -7.35 3.32
N ASP A 103 10.11 -6.81 2.37
CA ASP A 103 11.57 -6.73 2.45
C ASP A 103 12.03 -5.75 3.54
N ALA A 104 11.26 -4.70 3.80
CA ALA A 104 11.47 -3.80 4.93
C ALA A 104 11.18 -4.50 6.27
N GLN A 105 10.08 -5.26 6.36
CA GLN A 105 9.74 -6.03 7.56
C GLN A 105 10.83 -7.07 7.90
N LYS A 106 11.40 -7.73 6.88
CA LYS A 106 12.53 -8.65 7.06
C LYS A 106 13.77 -7.94 7.63
N ASN A 107 14.10 -6.75 7.13
CA ASN A 107 15.20 -5.95 7.68
C ASN A 107 14.93 -5.51 9.12
N LEU A 108 13.70 -5.09 9.44
CA LEU A 108 13.33 -4.72 10.81
C LEU A 108 13.46 -5.90 11.79
N ASN A 109 13.09 -7.11 11.37
CA ASN A 109 13.26 -8.32 12.19
C ASN A 109 14.74 -8.70 12.39
N SER A 110 15.57 -8.45 11.36
CA SER A 110 17.03 -8.68 11.45
C SER A 110 17.64 -7.69 12.45
N TYR A 111 17.30 -6.40 12.32
CA TYR A 111 17.68 -5.36 13.26
C TYR A 111 17.22 -5.65 14.70
N GLU A 112 15.99 -6.13 14.92
CA GLU A 112 15.50 -6.50 16.25
C GLU A 112 16.32 -7.65 16.86
N THR A 113 16.69 -8.63 16.05
CA THR A 113 17.54 -9.75 16.49
C THR A 113 18.92 -9.25 16.89
N ASP A 114 19.52 -8.41 16.06
CA ASP A 114 20.84 -7.81 16.29
C ASP A 114 20.83 -6.89 17.52
N TRP A 115 19.75 -6.13 17.70
CA TRP A 115 19.51 -5.30 18.88
C TRP A 115 19.45 -6.13 20.16
N HIS A 116 18.73 -7.26 20.15
CA HIS A 116 18.70 -8.18 21.29
C HIS A 116 20.04 -8.87 21.56
N SER A 117 20.88 -9.03 20.53
CA SER A 117 22.25 -9.53 20.66
C SER A 117 23.27 -8.46 21.11
N CYS A 118 22.82 -7.23 21.38
CA CYS A 118 23.64 -6.06 21.73
C CYS A 118 24.65 -5.64 20.64
N ASN A 119 24.42 -6.04 19.39
CA ASN A 119 25.28 -5.70 18.25
C ASN A 119 24.44 -5.18 17.06
N PRO A 120 23.69 -4.07 17.22
CA PRO A 120 22.89 -3.54 16.14
C PRO A 120 23.77 -3.07 14.97
N ASN A 121 23.46 -3.55 13.77
CA ASN A 121 24.10 -3.10 12.55
C ASN A 121 23.50 -1.74 12.09
N PRO A 122 24.28 -0.65 12.02
CA PRO A 122 23.79 0.64 11.50
C PRO A 122 23.27 0.54 10.07
N GLN A 123 23.82 -0.36 9.27
CA GLN A 123 23.42 -0.55 7.88
C GLN A 123 21.97 -1.04 7.78
N ASP A 124 21.50 -1.85 8.72
CA ASP A 124 20.14 -2.37 8.70
C ASP A 124 19.10 -1.26 8.86
N VAL A 125 19.41 -0.24 9.69
CA VAL A 125 18.55 0.93 9.87
C VAL A 125 18.53 1.78 8.60
N HIS A 126 19.68 1.98 7.95
CA HIS A 126 19.75 2.72 6.70
C HIS A 126 19.02 2.02 5.55
N ASP A 127 19.24 0.71 5.41
CA ASP A 127 18.56 -0.11 4.40
C ASP A 127 17.06 -0.15 4.63
N LEU A 128 16.63 -0.21 5.91
CA LEU A 128 15.23 -0.14 6.28
C LEU A 128 14.61 1.21 5.90
N GLN A 129 15.30 2.32 6.16
CA GLN A 129 14.84 3.65 5.74
C GLN A 129 14.74 3.77 4.22
N ALA A 130 15.72 3.26 3.49
CA ALA A 130 15.73 3.27 2.02
C ALA A 130 14.55 2.50 1.45
N LYS A 131 14.34 1.24 1.89
CA LYS A 131 13.22 0.40 1.42
C LYS A 131 11.86 1.04 1.68
N ILE A 132 11.67 1.67 2.84
CA ILE A 132 10.42 2.37 3.15
C ILE A 132 10.24 3.63 2.30
N GLN A 133 11.31 4.37 2.04
CA GLN A 133 11.27 5.51 1.12
C GLN A 133 10.94 5.08 -0.31
N ASP A 134 11.47 3.96 -0.76
CA ASP A 134 11.16 3.39 -2.08
C ASP A 134 9.69 2.95 -2.15
N ALA A 135 9.17 2.31 -1.10
CA ALA A 135 7.76 1.92 -1.02
C ALA A 135 6.83 3.15 -1.07
N ILE A 136 7.14 4.20 -0.30
CA ILE A 136 6.39 5.47 -0.30
C ILE A 136 6.44 6.14 -1.69
N SER A 137 7.61 6.17 -2.32
CA SER A 137 7.81 6.73 -3.66
C SER A 137 6.99 5.98 -4.71
N ALA A 138 7.02 4.64 -4.67
CA ALA A 138 6.27 3.77 -5.57
C ALA A 138 4.75 3.95 -5.39
N MET A 139 4.28 4.11 -4.15
CA MET A 139 2.89 4.44 -3.85
C MET A 139 2.46 5.77 -4.43
N ASN A 140 3.23 6.84 -4.19
CA ASN A 140 2.91 8.17 -4.70
C ASN A 140 2.91 8.20 -6.24
N SER A 141 3.84 7.51 -6.88
CA SER A 141 3.85 7.36 -8.35
C SER A 141 2.59 6.64 -8.85
N THR A 142 2.15 5.60 -8.14
CA THR A 142 0.95 4.84 -8.50
C THR A 142 -0.32 5.66 -8.29
N ILE A 143 -0.41 6.42 -7.19
CA ILE A 143 -1.51 7.36 -6.93
C ILE A 143 -1.59 8.40 -8.05
N TYR A 144 -0.47 9.01 -8.44
CA TYR A 144 -0.43 9.99 -9.52
C TYR A 144 -0.87 9.38 -10.87
N LYS A 145 -0.45 8.13 -11.16
CA LYS A 145 -0.90 7.40 -12.37
C LYS A 145 -2.40 7.09 -12.34
N ILE A 146 -3.00 6.90 -11.17
CA ILE A 146 -4.45 6.73 -11.04
C ILE A 146 -5.14 8.08 -11.26
N GLU A 147 -4.63 9.16 -10.69
CA GLU A 147 -5.16 10.53 -10.88
C GLU A 147 -5.11 11.01 -12.33
N GLY A 148 -4.02 10.75 -13.05
CA GLY A 148 -3.90 11.11 -14.46
C GLY A 148 -4.68 10.21 -15.43
N LYS A 149 -5.30 9.14 -14.93
CA LYS A 149 -6.13 8.20 -15.72
C LYS A 149 -7.62 8.26 -15.35
N ALA A 150 -7.98 9.07 -14.34
CA ALA A 150 -9.35 9.27 -13.87
C ALA A 150 -10.07 10.34 -14.68
#